data_AF-A0A7S0KJE2-F1
#
_entry.id   AF-A0A7S0KJE2-F1
#
_cell.length_a   1.000
_cell.length_b   1.000
_cell.length_c   1.000
_cell.angle_alpha   90.00
_cell.angle_beta   90.00
_cell.angle_gamma   90.00
#
_symmetry.space_group_name_H-M   'P 1'
#
loop_
_entity.id
_entity.type
_entity.pdbx_description
1 polymer ?
#
loop_
_entity_poly.entity_id
_entity_poly.type
_entity_poly.pdbx_seq_one_letter_code
_entity_poly.pdbx_strand_id
1 'polypeptide(L)'
;RMAAGDAKTGMREDDAVSFSGDEDGDASMDAGGIDAEDVAAILDEREAAAPDEPLSLATVARRNLPDDFLELAKPEAIARAVAKLDQVRLDRCRLASFVGGMSVEVRRASFANVTALYLQRNRLTSTRGVDGATLPRLRFLALQGNRLRAVAELGTLPNLALLDLSENPHLGRLDELVASMPSSMRFLRCVGCGCATDGDYRAALVASLPRLKRLDGVDVTGRERDDAMAAFGEDEDE
;
A
#
# COMPACT_ATOMS: atom_id res chain seq x y z
N ARG A 1 -75.87 -47.48 15.60
CA ARG A 1 -75.33 -48.86 15.52
C ARG A 1 -73.81 -48.71 15.69
N MET A 2 -73.29 -48.92 16.90
CA MET A 2 -72.81 -50.22 17.44
C MET A 2 -71.71 -50.82 16.55
N ALA A 3 -70.58 -51.33 17.02
CA ALA A 3 -69.89 -51.40 18.30
C ALA A 3 -68.64 -52.28 18.04
N ALA A 4 -67.51 -52.02 18.71
CA ALA A 4 -66.45 -52.95 19.14
C ALA A 4 -65.25 -52.07 19.55
N GLY A 5 -64.76 -51.99 20.80
CA GLY A 5 -64.45 -53.08 21.75
C GLY A 5 -63.13 -53.71 21.28
N ASP A 6 -61.99 -53.71 21.97
CA ASP A 6 -61.61 -53.82 23.39
C ASP A 6 -60.24 -53.11 23.59
N ALA A 7 -59.87 -52.39 24.67
CA ALA A 7 -59.92 -52.60 26.12
C ALA A 7 -58.92 -53.61 26.73
N LYS A 8 -57.92 -53.03 27.44
CA LYS A 8 -57.26 -53.53 28.68
C LYS A 8 -56.25 -54.68 28.49
N THR A 9 -55.08 -54.77 29.14
CA THR A 9 -54.55 -54.44 30.48
C THR A 9 -53.01 -54.51 30.36
N GLY A 10 -52.14 -53.96 31.21
CA GLY A 10 -52.29 -53.48 32.58
C GLY A 10 -50.96 -52.91 33.07
N MET A 11 -51.06 -52.04 34.08
CA MET A 11 -49.94 -51.46 34.82
C MET A 11 -49.36 -52.47 35.82
N ARG A 12 -48.04 -52.39 36.03
CA ARG A 12 -47.39 -52.69 37.31
C ARG A 12 -46.16 -51.77 37.49
N GLU A 13 -46.34 -50.80 38.37
CA GLU A 13 -45.45 -50.36 39.47
C GLU A 13 -44.63 -51.54 40.06
N ASP A 14 -43.41 -51.44 40.59
CA ASP A 14 -42.62 -50.33 41.14
C ASP A 14 -41.15 -50.80 41.36
N ASP A 15 -40.30 -49.84 41.72
CA ASP A 15 -39.10 -49.93 42.57
C ASP A 15 -37.70 -50.27 42.00
N ALA A 16 -36.94 -49.17 41.83
CA ALA A 16 -35.65 -48.84 42.46
C ALA A 16 -34.42 -49.76 42.24
N VAL A 17 -33.34 -49.20 41.66
CA VAL A 17 -32.04 -49.04 42.35
C VAL A 17 -31.00 -48.23 41.53
N SER A 18 -30.34 -47.29 42.24
CA SER A 18 -28.95 -46.81 42.12
C SER A 18 -28.31 -46.62 40.73
N PHE A 19 -28.09 -45.35 40.37
CA PHE A 19 -27.13 -44.97 39.33
C PHE A 19 -25.97 -44.22 40.00
N SER A 20 -24.78 -44.82 39.98
CA SER A 20 -23.53 -44.24 40.48
C SER A 20 -22.45 -44.39 39.40
N GLY A 21 -21.93 -43.25 38.94
CA GLY A 21 -20.69 -43.09 38.14
C GLY A 21 -20.72 -43.79 36.79
N ASP A 22 -20.07 -43.38 35.72
CA ASP A 22 -19.19 -42.29 35.30
C ASP A 22 -19.34 -42.38 33.75
N GLU A 23 -19.08 -41.44 32.87
CA GLU A 23 -17.91 -40.60 32.73
C GLU A 23 -18.16 -39.79 31.44
N ASP A 24 -17.52 -38.64 31.39
CA ASP A 24 -17.71 -37.55 30.44
C ASP A 24 -17.64 -37.94 28.95
N GLY A 25 -18.59 -37.40 28.20
CA GLY A 25 -18.61 -37.42 26.74
C GLY A 25 -19.27 -36.16 26.20
N ASP A 26 -18.94 -35.00 26.76
CA ASP A 26 -19.24 -33.71 26.16
C ASP A 26 -18.39 -33.57 24.90
N ALA A 27 -18.88 -34.14 23.80
CA ALA A 27 -18.45 -33.76 22.47
C ALA A 27 -19.08 -32.39 22.16
N SER A 28 -18.58 -31.36 22.86
CA SER A 28 -18.72 -29.99 22.39
C SER A 28 -18.03 -29.96 21.03
N MET A 29 -18.81 -30.03 19.96
CA MET A 29 -18.35 -29.62 18.64
C MET A 29 -18.00 -28.15 18.78
N ASP A 30 -16.73 -27.90 19.10
CA ASP A 30 -16.08 -26.61 18.94
C ASP A 30 -16.19 -26.30 17.45
N ALA A 31 -17.27 -25.61 17.08
CA ALA A 31 -17.35 -24.93 15.80
C ALA A 31 -16.29 -23.85 15.90
N GLY A 32 -15.03 -24.23 15.67
CA GLY A 32 -13.85 -23.39 15.78
C GLY A 32 -14.19 -22.06 15.15
N GLY A 33 -14.39 -21.07 16.04
CA GLY A 33 -14.71 -19.73 15.63
C GLY A 33 -13.59 -19.35 14.69
N ILE A 34 -13.90 -19.08 13.43
CA ILE A 34 -12.89 -18.58 12.51
C ILE A 34 -12.46 -17.25 13.12
N ASP A 35 -11.26 -17.23 13.70
CA ASP A 35 -10.74 -16.08 14.39
C ASP A 35 -10.74 -14.90 13.40
N ALA A 36 -11.01 -13.69 13.88
CA ALA A 36 -11.06 -12.52 12.98
C ALA A 36 -9.72 -12.32 12.23
N GLU A 37 -8.61 -12.80 12.81
CA GLU A 37 -7.30 -12.88 12.17
C GLU A 37 -7.25 -13.89 11.03
N ASP A 38 -7.87 -15.06 11.17
CA ASP A 38 -7.97 -16.07 10.10
C ASP A 38 -8.87 -15.57 8.97
N VAL A 39 -9.98 -14.88 9.27
CA VAL A 39 -10.82 -14.24 8.24
C VAL A 39 -10.04 -13.16 7.49
N ALA A 40 -9.28 -12.32 8.20
CA ALA A 40 -8.45 -11.29 7.59
C ALA A 40 -7.35 -11.90 6.71
N ALA A 41 -6.68 -12.96 7.18
CA ALA A 41 -5.65 -13.67 6.43
C ALA A 41 -6.21 -14.30 5.14
N ILE A 42 -7.38 -14.94 5.20
CA ILE A 42 -8.04 -15.53 4.03
C ILE A 42 -8.46 -14.45 3.01
N LEU A 43 -8.96 -13.31 3.49
CA LEU A 43 -9.29 -12.18 2.62
C LEU A 43 -8.04 -11.56 1.99
N ASP A 44 -6.95 -11.44 2.75
CA ASP A 44 -5.65 -10.95 2.27
C ASP A 44 -5.04 -11.90 1.22
N GLU A 45 -5.16 -13.22 1.38
CA GLU A 45 -4.73 -14.20 0.38
C GLU A 45 -5.53 -14.09 -0.92
N ARG A 46 -6.85 -13.94 -0.83
CA ARG A 46 -7.71 -13.71 -2.01
C ARG A 46 -7.39 -12.39 -2.69
N GLU A 47 -7.15 -11.34 -1.92
CA GLU A 47 -6.77 -10.03 -2.45
C GLU A 47 -5.37 -10.09 -3.09
N ALA A 48 -4.42 -10.83 -2.52
CA ALA A 48 -3.09 -11.09 -3.07
C ALA A 48 -3.13 -11.90 -4.38
N ALA A 49 -4.07 -12.83 -4.51
CA ALA A 49 -4.27 -13.64 -5.72
C ALA A 49 -5.00 -12.90 -6.85
N ALA A 50 -5.70 -11.81 -6.53
CA ALA A 50 -6.45 -11.06 -7.54
C ALA A 50 -5.52 -10.42 -8.58
N PRO A 51 -5.94 -10.33 -9.87
CA PRO A 51 -5.07 -9.84 -10.94
C PRO A 51 -4.72 -8.36 -10.75
N ASP A 52 -3.58 -7.97 -11.30
CA ASP A 52 -3.11 -6.59 -11.26
C ASP A 52 -4.03 -5.69 -12.11
N GLU A 53 -4.35 -4.50 -11.58
CA GLU A 53 -5.16 -3.52 -12.30
C GLU A 53 -4.24 -2.55 -13.05
N PRO A 54 -4.46 -2.32 -14.36
CA PRO A 54 -3.73 -1.27 -15.07
C PRO A 54 -4.22 0.10 -14.61
N LEU A 55 -3.32 1.08 -14.56
CA LEU A 55 -3.70 2.45 -14.26
C LEU A 55 -4.60 2.99 -15.39
N SER A 56 -5.85 3.29 -15.06
CA SER A 56 -6.81 3.86 -16.00
C SER A 56 -7.42 5.16 -15.48
N LEU A 57 -7.89 6.02 -16.39
CA LEU A 57 -8.58 7.25 -16.00
C LEU A 57 -9.83 6.94 -15.16
N ALA A 58 -10.50 5.83 -15.45
CA ALA A 58 -11.65 5.37 -14.69
C ALA A 58 -11.26 4.98 -13.25
N THR A 59 -10.13 4.31 -13.04
CA THR A 59 -9.62 3.97 -11.70
C THR A 59 -9.27 5.23 -10.91
N VAL A 60 -8.65 6.23 -11.55
CA VAL A 60 -8.38 7.54 -10.92
C VAL A 60 -9.68 8.24 -10.54
N ALA A 61 -10.63 8.30 -11.46
CA ALA A 61 -11.92 8.95 -11.25
C ALA A 61 -12.72 8.31 -10.11
N ARG A 62 -12.89 6.98 -10.12
CA ARG A 62 -13.61 6.23 -9.07
C ARG A 62 -13.04 6.42 -7.66
N ARG A 63 -11.73 6.63 -7.54
CA ARG A 63 -11.09 6.78 -6.22
C ARG A 63 -11.10 8.22 -5.70
N ASN A 64 -11.34 9.22 -6.57
CA ASN A 64 -11.14 10.63 -6.23
C ASN A 64 -12.35 11.53 -6.50
N LEU A 65 -13.34 11.05 -7.24
CA LEU A 65 -14.56 11.77 -7.57
C LEU A 65 -15.77 11.04 -6.97
N PRO A 66 -16.85 11.76 -6.61
CA PRO A 66 -18.04 11.15 -6.05
C PRO A 66 -18.78 10.27 -7.07
N ASP A 67 -19.32 9.14 -6.61
CA ASP A 67 -19.97 8.14 -7.47
C ASP A 67 -21.16 8.73 -8.25
N ASP A 68 -22.01 9.55 -7.61
CA ASP A 68 -23.12 10.25 -8.26
C ASP A 68 -22.67 11.09 -9.48
N PHE A 69 -21.48 11.70 -9.39
CA PHE A 69 -20.92 12.45 -10.51
C PHE A 69 -20.48 11.51 -11.64
N LEU A 70 -19.89 10.36 -11.32
CA LEU A 70 -19.42 9.41 -12.32
C LEU A 70 -20.55 8.73 -13.08
N GLU A 71 -21.69 8.49 -12.43
CA GLU A 71 -22.88 7.91 -13.07
C GLU A 71 -23.54 8.87 -14.07
N LEU A 72 -23.51 10.17 -13.78
CA LEU A 72 -24.21 11.20 -14.56
C LEU A 72 -23.29 11.91 -15.57
N ALA A 73 -21.98 11.95 -15.33
CA ALA A 73 -21.06 12.74 -16.13
C ALA A 73 -20.61 12.04 -17.40
N LYS A 74 -20.45 12.83 -18.46
CA LYS A 74 -19.82 12.38 -19.70
C LYS A 74 -18.31 12.17 -19.50
N PRO A 75 -17.66 11.29 -20.29
CA PRO A 75 -16.23 11.00 -20.18
C PRO A 75 -15.32 12.24 -20.23
N GLU A 76 -15.66 13.24 -21.04
CA GLU A 76 -14.88 14.48 -21.15
C GLU A 76 -14.96 15.33 -19.88
N ALA A 77 -16.12 15.32 -19.21
CA ALA A 77 -16.32 16.01 -17.95
C ALA A 77 -15.52 15.33 -16.82
N ILE A 78 -15.47 13.99 -16.81
CA ILE A 78 -14.65 13.20 -15.89
C ILE A 78 -13.16 13.51 -16.10
N ALA A 79 -12.68 13.46 -17.35
CA ALA A 79 -11.28 13.78 -17.67
C ALA A 79 -10.88 15.19 -17.21
N ARG A 80 -11.75 16.18 -17.42
CA ARG A 80 -11.53 17.56 -16.96
C ARG A 80 -11.57 17.68 -15.43
N ALA A 81 -12.42 16.91 -14.75
CA ALA A 81 -12.46 16.89 -13.30
C ALA A 81 -11.18 16.28 -12.72
N VAL A 82 -10.73 15.14 -13.26
CA VAL A 82 -9.45 14.51 -12.88
C VAL A 82 -8.28 15.46 -13.09
N ALA A 83 -8.21 16.13 -14.24
CA ALA A 83 -7.13 17.09 -14.54
C ALA A 83 -7.07 18.29 -13.58
N LYS A 84 -8.14 18.56 -12.82
CA LYS A 84 -8.18 19.62 -11.80
C LYS A 84 -7.78 19.15 -10.40
N LEU A 85 -7.58 17.86 -10.19
CA LEU A 85 -7.20 17.32 -8.90
C LEU A 85 -5.80 17.79 -8.51
N ASP A 86 -5.67 18.23 -7.27
CA ASP A 86 -4.41 18.57 -6.61
C ASP A 86 -3.89 17.39 -5.77
N GLN A 87 -4.79 16.55 -5.26
CA GLN A 87 -4.49 15.34 -4.54
C GLN A 87 -5.12 14.14 -5.25
N VAL A 88 -4.32 13.11 -5.50
CA VAL A 88 -4.80 11.87 -6.12
C VAL A 88 -4.49 10.69 -5.21
N ARG A 89 -5.55 9.98 -4.82
CA ARG A 89 -5.52 8.74 -4.04
C ARG A 89 -5.73 7.54 -4.94
N LEU A 90 -4.74 6.67 -4.95
CA LEU A 90 -4.69 5.43 -5.71
C LEU A 90 -4.16 4.30 -4.82
N ASP A 91 -4.33 4.40 -3.50
CA ASP A 91 -3.93 3.36 -2.56
C ASP A 91 -4.73 2.07 -2.77
N ARG A 92 -4.15 0.89 -2.48
CA ARG A 92 -4.87 -0.40 -2.54
C ARG A 92 -5.60 -0.68 -3.86
N CYS A 93 -5.07 -0.18 -4.97
CA CYS A 93 -5.64 -0.38 -6.30
C CYS A 93 -5.01 -1.56 -7.06
N ARG A 94 -4.12 -2.35 -6.41
CA ARG A 94 -3.36 -3.46 -7.03
C ARG A 94 -2.61 -3.05 -8.29
N LEU A 95 -2.15 -1.79 -8.34
CA LEU A 95 -1.41 -1.27 -9.49
C LEU A 95 -0.02 -1.93 -9.54
N ALA A 96 0.29 -2.61 -10.64
CA ALA A 96 1.62 -3.18 -10.89
C ALA A 96 2.58 -2.19 -11.58
N SER A 97 2.02 -1.20 -12.30
CA SER A 97 2.78 -0.18 -13.00
C SER A 97 2.01 1.13 -13.05
N PHE A 98 2.72 2.26 -12.93
CA PHE A 98 2.17 3.58 -13.22
C PHE A 98 2.12 3.87 -14.73
N VAL A 99 2.78 3.05 -15.55
CA VAL A 99 2.82 3.20 -17.02
C VAL A 99 1.73 2.43 -17.75
N GLY A 100 1.32 1.28 -17.23
CA GLY A 100 0.31 0.45 -17.86
C GLY A 100 -1.08 1.09 -17.81
N GLY A 101 -1.80 1.10 -18.95
CA GLY A 101 -3.24 1.42 -19.01
C GLY A 101 -3.64 2.82 -19.48
N MET A 102 -2.70 3.78 -19.56
CA MET A 102 -2.95 5.11 -20.15
C MET A 102 -1.79 5.55 -21.03
N SER A 103 -2.12 6.23 -22.14
CA SER A 103 -1.12 6.91 -22.96
C SER A 103 -0.39 7.99 -22.15
N VAL A 104 0.84 8.29 -22.55
CA VAL A 104 1.67 9.31 -21.89
C VAL A 104 0.97 10.66 -21.88
N GLU A 105 0.30 11.02 -22.98
CA GLU A 105 -0.44 12.30 -23.12
C GLU A 105 -1.60 12.42 -22.14
N VAL A 106 -2.43 11.36 -22.04
CA VAL A 106 -3.57 11.34 -21.10
C VAL A 106 -3.07 11.44 -19.67
N ARG A 107 -1.98 10.76 -19.35
CA ARG A 107 -1.39 10.82 -18.00
C ARG A 107 -0.85 12.21 -17.69
N ARG A 108 -0.07 12.80 -18.59
CA ARG A 108 0.43 14.17 -18.40
C ARG A 108 -0.72 15.16 -18.19
N ALA A 109 -1.78 15.06 -18.98
CA ALA A 109 -2.95 15.91 -18.83
C ALA A 109 -3.69 15.68 -17.50
N SER A 110 -3.82 14.42 -17.07
CA SER A 110 -4.57 14.05 -15.85
C SER A 110 -3.85 14.44 -14.57
N PHE A 111 -2.50 14.43 -14.57
CA PHE A 111 -1.69 14.63 -13.37
C PHE A 111 -0.96 15.98 -13.32
N ALA A 112 -1.16 16.87 -14.30
CA ALA A 112 -0.46 18.17 -14.42
C ALA A 112 -0.59 19.11 -13.21
N ASN A 113 -1.69 19.00 -12.45
CA ASN A 113 -1.97 19.84 -11.28
C ASN A 113 -1.71 19.14 -9.95
N VAL A 114 -1.32 17.86 -9.98
CA VAL A 114 -1.19 17.05 -8.77
C VAL A 114 0.03 17.47 -7.96
N THR A 115 -0.21 17.74 -6.69
CA THR A 115 0.77 18.11 -5.67
C THR A 115 1.02 17.01 -4.66
N ALA A 116 0.02 16.13 -4.44
CA ALA A 116 0.14 14.97 -3.56
C ALA A 116 -0.40 13.72 -4.25
N LEU A 117 0.43 12.68 -4.31
CA LEU A 117 0.09 11.40 -4.92
C LEU A 117 0.26 10.26 -3.90
N TYR A 118 -0.83 9.55 -3.66
CA TYR A 118 -0.91 8.43 -2.72
C TYR A 118 -1.01 7.13 -3.50
N LEU A 119 0.05 6.33 -3.46
CA LEU A 119 0.18 5.04 -4.16
C LEU A 119 0.52 3.90 -3.20
N GLN A 120 0.24 4.07 -1.90
CA GLN A 120 0.56 3.07 -0.90
C GLN A 120 -0.25 1.78 -1.02
N ARG A 121 0.31 0.66 -0.55
CA ARG A 121 -0.31 -0.67 -0.59
C ARG A 121 -0.74 -1.07 -2.01
N ASN A 122 0.11 -0.82 -2.99
CA ASN A 122 -0.03 -1.32 -4.36
C ASN A 122 1.03 -2.41 -4.62
N ARG A 123 1.18 -2.80 -5.88
CA ARG A 123 2.12 -3.83 -6.33
C ARG A 123 3.17 -3.26 -7.27
N LEU A 124 3.46 -1.97 -7.15
CA LEU A 124 4.39 -1.28 -8.04
C LEU A 124 5.78 -1.91 -7.88
N THR A 125 6.39 -2.26 -9.01
CA THR A 125 7.76 -2.81 -9.06
C THR A 125 8.80 -1.75 -9.40
N SER A 126 8.36 -0.63 -9.99
CA SER A 126 9.17 0.53 -10.35
C SER A 126 8.33 1.80 -10.31
N THR A 127 8.98 2.94 -10.07
CA THR A 127 8.36 4.28 -10.14
C THR A 127 8.35 4.88 -11.54
N ARG A 128 8.66 4.09 -12.58
CA ARG A 128 8.65 4.56 -13.97
C ARG A 128 7.33 5.24 -14.34
N GLY A 129 7.40 6.37 -15.02
CA GLY A 129 6.30 7.24 -15.39
C GLY A 129 5.89 8.24 -14.32
N VAL A 130 6.48 8.17 -13.11
CA VAL A 130 6.36 9.20 -12.07
C VAL A 130 7.50 10.21 -12.29
N ASP A 131 7.40 10.97 -13.38
CA ASP A 131 8.43 11.90 -13.82
C ASP A 131 7.97 13.37 -13.76
N GLY A 132 8.91 14.30 -13.86
CA GLY A 132 8.64 15.74 -13.87
C GLY A 132 7.81 16.22 -15.06
N ALA A 133 7.79 15.46 -16.16
CA ALA A 133 6.96 15.78 -17.33
C ALA A 133 5.49 15.48 -17.08
N THR A 134 5.19 14.46 -16.27
CA THR A 134 3.84 14.03 -15.91
C THR A 134 3.33 14.73 -14.66
N LEU A 135 4.22 14.97 -13.70
CA LEU A 135 3.91 15.45 -12.36
C LEU A 135 4.75 16.70 -12.00
N PRO A 136 4.66 17.79 -12.79
CA PRO A 136 5.56 18.95 -12.64
C PRO A 136 5.39 19.69 -11.31
N ARG A 137 4.24 19.51 -10.64
CA ARG A 137 3.87 20.19 -9.38
C ARG A 137 3.90 19.27 -8.16
N LEU A 138 4.35 18.03 -8.32
CA LEU A 138 4.32 17.05 -7.23
C LEU A 138 5.29 17.44 -6.11
N ARG A 139 4.79 17.40 -4.88
CA ARG A 139 5.51 17.75 -3.65
C ARG A 139 5.53 16.63 -2.64
N PHE A 140 4.51 15.78 -2.66
CA PHE A 140 4.33 14.65 -1.75
C PHE A 140 4.05 13.37 -2.54
N LEU A 141 4.82 12.32 -2.27
CA LEU A 141 4.64 11.00 -2.88
C LEU A 141 4.71 9.92 -1.81
N ALA A 142 3.62 9.15 -1.67
CA ALA A 142 3.58 7.98 -0.80
C ALA A 142 3.58 6.69 -1.61
N LEU A 143 4.60 5.86 -1.40
CA LEU A 143 4.81 4.56 -2.04
C LEU A 143 4.97 3.43 -1.01
N GLN A 144 4.54 3.68 0.23
CA GLN A 144 4.59 2.71 1.33
C GLN A 144 3.93 1.38 0.97
N GLY A 145 4.55 0.25 1.30
CA GLY A 145 3.96 -1.08 1.13
C GLY A 145 3.77 -1.47 -0.34
N ASN A 146 4.78 -1.21 -1.18
CA ASN A 146 4.83 -1.66 -2.57
C ASN A 146 5.86 -2.79 -2.73
N ARG A 147 6.13 -3.20 -3.98
CA ARG A 147 7.13 -4.23 -4.31
C ARG A 147 8.28 -3.63 -5.11
N LEU A 148 8.65 -2.39 -4.81
CA LEU A 148 9.65 -1.64 -5.57
C LEU A 148 10.99 -2.37 -5.51
N ARG A 149 11.60 -2.58 -6.68
CA ARG A 149 12.97 -3.10 -6.82
C ARG A 149 13.95 -2.02 -7.24
N ALA A 150 13.45 -1.02 -7.95
CA ALA A 150 14.21 0.13 -8.43
C ALA A 150 13.35 1.39 -8.39
N VAL A 151 13.99 2.50 -8.05
CA VAL A 151 13.43 3.83 -8.21
C VAL A 151 13.95 4.38 -9.53
N ALA A 152 13.05 4.83 -10.40
CA ALA A 152 13.38 5.38 -11.70
C ALA A 152 12.68 6.73 -11.89
N GLU A 153 13.37 7.65 -12.57
CA GLU A 153 12.83 8.93 -13.05
C GLU A 153 12.41 9.95 -11.96
N LEU A 154 12.47 9.60 -10.67
CA LEU A 154 12.13 10.53 -9.58
C LEU A 154 13.04 11.77 -9.52
N GLY A 155 14.30 11.65 -9.95
CA GLY A 155 15.25 12.76 -10.04
C GLY A 155 14.79 13.90 -10.96
N THR A 156 13.85 13.61 -11.87
CA THR A 156 13.28 14.63 -12.77
C THR A 156 12.20 15.49 -12.11
N LEU A 157 11.75 15.16 -10.90
CA LEU A 157 10.68 15.88 -10.20
C LEU A 157 11.23 17.16 -9.55
N PRO A 158 10.88 18.35 -10.08
CA PRO A 158 11.53 19.60 -9.66
C PRO A 158 11.17 20.02 -8.23
N ASN A 159 9.99 19.62 -7.75
CA ASN A 159 9.38 20.14 -6.52
C ASN A 159 9.14 19.07 -5.44
N LEU A 160 9.60 17.82 -5.64
CA LEU A 160 9.32 16.73 -4.70
C LEU A 160 10.06 16.97 -3.39
N ALA A 161 9.31 17.16 -2.30
CA ALA A 161 9.86 17.49 -1.01
C ALA A 161 9.73 16.35 0.01
N LEU A 162 8.66 15.56 -0.10
CA LEU A 162 8.34 14.46 0.81
C LEU A 162 8.16 13.17 0.00
N LEU A 163 8.95 12.15 0.35
CA LEU A 163 8.90 10.84 -0.27
C LEU A 163 8.88 9.75 0.81
N ASP A 164 7.92 8.85 0.71
CA ASP A 164 7.81 7.68 1.57
C ASP A 164 7.93 6.40 0.74
N LEU A 165 9.05 5.70 0.90
CA LEU A 165 9.38 4.41 0.29
C LEU A 165 9.29 3.27 1.30
N SER A 166 8.78 3.49 2.51
CA SER A 166 8.78 2.48 3.58
C SER A 166 8.12 1.16 3.14
N GLU A 167 8.49 0.05 3.78
CA GLU A 167 7.92 -1.28 3.49
C GLU A 167 8.07 -1.70 2.00
N ASN A 168 9.22 -1.39 1.39
CA ASN A 168 9.63 -1.92 0.08
C ASN A 168 10.87 -2.82 0.23
N PRO A 169 10.71 -4.07 0.73
CA PRO A 169 11.84 -4.91 1.14
C PRO A 169 12.78 -5.29 -0.01
N HIS A 170 12.31 -5.24 -1.26
CA HIS A 170 13.11 -5.56 -2.43
C HIS A 170 13.91 -4.38 -2.98
N LEU A 171 13.73 -3.17 -2.43
CA LEU A 171 14.51 -2.00 -2.79
C LEU A 171 15.84 -2.05 -2.04
N GLY A 172 16.79 -2.82 -2.58
CA GLY A 172 18.07 -3.13 -1.92
C GLY A 172 19.26 -2.30 -2.38
N ARG A 173 19.20 -1.68 -3.55
CA ARG A 173 20.36 -1.02 -4.17
C ARG A 173 20.42 0.45 -3.78
N LEU A 174 21.35 0.76 -2.87
CA LEU A 174 21.56 2.12 -2.38
C LEU A 174 22.03 3.07 -3.48
N ASP A 175 23.00 2.66 -4.30
CA ASP A 175 23.55 3.49 -5.39
C ASP A 175 22.47 3.92 -6.39
N GLU A 176 21.61 2.97 -6.81
CA GLU A 176 20.49 3.25 -7.72
C GLU A 176 19.47 4.20 -7.07
N LEU A 177 19.22 4.05 -5.77
CA LEU A 177 18.33 4.93 -5.02
C LEU A 177 18.89 6.35 -5.03
N VAL A 178 20.14 6.52 -4.57
CA VAL A 178 20.84 7.81 -4.50
C VAL A 178 20.85 8.52 -5.85
N ALA A 179 21.24 7.84 -6.92
CA ALA A 179 21.30 8.41 -8.27
C ALA A 179 19.93 8.85 -8.81
N SER A 180 18.85 8.22 -8.34
CA SER A 180 17.49 8.47 -8.83
C SER A 180 16.72 9.50 -7.99
N MET A 181 17.34 10.07 -6.96
CA MET A 181 16.66 11.01 -6.06
C MET A 181 16.71 12.46 -6.55
N PRO A 182 15.63 13.24 -6.36
CA PRO A 182 15.64 14.66 -6.68
C PRO A 182 16.36 15.49 -5.61
N SER A 183 17.12 16.49 -6.05
CA SER A 183 17.86 17.43 -5.17
C SER A 183 16.96 18.35 -4.34
N SER A 184 15.67 18.44 -4.67
CA SER A 184 14.66 19.24 -3.96
C SER A 184 14.09 18.55 -2.71
N MET A 185 14.48 17.29 -2.46
CA MET A 185 13.94 16.47 -1.40
C MET A 185 14.34 16.94 0.00
N ARG A 186 13.39 16.87 0.93
CA ARG A 186 13.52 17.39 2.30
C ARG A 186 13.19 16.34 3.36
N PHE A 187 12.29 15.41 3.07
CA PHE A 187 11.91 14.34 3.97
C PHE A 187 11.86 13.04 3.19
N LEU A 188 12.62 12.06 3.66
CA LEU A 188 12.68 10.73 3.08
C LEU A 188 12.42 9.69 4.17
N ARG A 189 11.62 8.67 3.84
CA ARG A 189 11.47 7.46 4.64
C ARG A 189 11.73 6.24 3.78
N CYS A 190 12.64 5.36 4.21
CA CYS A 190 12.89 4.04 3.63
C CYS A 190 12.89 2.94 4.70
N VAL A 191 12.18 3.15 5.82
CA VAL A 191 12.07 2.13 6.88
C VAL A 191 11.51 0.83 6.31
N GLY A 192 12.22 -0.29 6.54
CA GLY A 192 11.82 -1.60 6.00
C GLY A 192 12.15 -1.80 4.52
N CYS A 193 12.97 -0.93 3.91
CA CYS A 193 13.59 -1.20 2.62
C CYS A 193 14.84 -2.07 2.79
N GLY A 194 15.18 -2.86 1.77
CA GLY A 194 16.42 -3.64 1.75
C GLY A 194 17.67 -2.75 1.80
N CYS A 195 17.63 -1.54 1.25
CA CYS A 195 18.77 -0.62 1.27
C CYS A 195 19.04 -0.05 2.68
N ALA A 196 18.06 -0.05 3.57
CA ALA A 196 18.21 0.46 4.93
C ALA A 196 19.01 -0.49 5.83
N THR A 197 19.34 -1.71 5.38
CA THR A 197 20.23 -2.63 6.10
C THR A 197 21.71 -2.35 5.85
N ASP A 198 22.02 -1.50 4.88
CA ASP A 198 23.40 -1.08 4.61
C ASP A 198 23.91 -0.16 5.73
N GLY A 199 25.14 -0.38 6.19
CA GLY A 199 25.76 0.44 7.23
C GLY A 199 25.97 1.89 6.79
N ASP A 200 26.19 2.09 5.49
CA ASP A 200 26.46 3.40 4.90
C ASP A 200 25.20 4.11 4.41
N TYR A 201 24.03 3.44 4.48
CA TYR A 201 22.73 3.93 4.02
C TYR A 201 22.46 5.40 4.37
N ARG A 202 22.61 5.73 5.66
CA ARG A 202 22.28 7.05 6.19
C ARG A 202 23.29 8.10 5.73
N ALA A 203 24.58 7.78 5.81
CA ALA A 203 25.65 8.72 5.45
C ALA A 203 25.63 9.01 3.94
N ALA A 204 25.50 7.97 3.10
CA ALA A 204 25.39 8.12 1.64
C ALA A 204 24.21 9.01 1.25
N LEU A 205 23.02 8.78 1.80
CA LEU A 205 21.85 9.62 1.50
C LEU A 205 21.99 11.05 2.01
N VAL A 206 22.61 11.26 3.18
CA VAL A 206 22.84 12.61 3.72
C VAL A 206 23.86 13.38 2.88
N ALA A 207 24.91 12.71 2.40
CA ALA A 207 25.92 13.31 1.52
C ALA A 207 25.32 13.69 0.16
N SER A 208 24.57 12.78 -0.47
CA SER A 208 24.04 13.01 -1.82
C SER A 208 22.79 13.90 -1.87
N LEU A 209 22.11 14.14 -0.74
CA LEU A 209 20.88 14.93 -0.67
C LEU A 209 21.09 16.23 0.14
N PRO A 210 21.53 17.33 -0.51
CA PRO A 210 21.96 18.53 0.19
C PRO A 210 20.84 19.24 0.95
N ARG A 211 19.57 19.05 0.54
CA ARG A 211 18.39 19.69 1.14
C ARG A 211 17.63 18.80 2.13
N LEU A 212 18.12 17.59 2.40
CA LEU A 212 17.48 16.63 3.29
C LEU A 212 17.45 17.17 4.72
N LYS A 213 16.26 17.23 5.33
CA LYS A 213 16.04 17.68 6.70
C LYS A 213 15.78 16.52 7.65
N ARG A 214 15.06 15.50 7.18
CA ARG A 214 14.79 14.27 7.95
C ARG A 214 14.93 13.04 7.09
N LEU A 215 15.52 12.01 7.69
CA LEU A 215 15.60 10.66 7.16
C LEU A 215 15.04 9.69 8.20
N ASP A 216 14.06 8.89 7.82
CA ASP A 216 13.42 7.86 8.68
C ASP A 216 12.86 8.40 10.00
N GLY A 217 12.39 9.65 9.97
CA GLY A 217 11.87 10.33 11.16
C GLY A 217 12.92 10.97 12.05
N VAL A 218 14.21 10.81 11.74
CA VAL A 218 15.33 11.44 12.46
C VAL A 218 15.81 12.68 11.72
N ASP A 219 15.96 13.80 12.42
CA ASP A 219 16.51 15.03 11.87
C ASP A 219 17.99 14.85 11.46
N VAL A 220 18.35 15.40 10.29
CA VAL A 220 19.72 15.41 9.79
C VAL A 220 20.43 16.65 10.35
N THR A 221 21.51 16.43 11.10
CA THR A 221 22.26 17.53 11.72
C THR A 221 23.32 18.10 10.77
N GLY A 222 23.79 19.32 11.04
CA GLY A 222 24.91 19.91 10.27
C GLY A 222 26.19 19.08 10.38
N ARG A 223 26.56 18.66 11.61
CA ARG A 223 27.74 17.84 11.86
C ARG A 223 27.72 16.52 11.10
N GLU A 224 26.59 15.81 11.18
CA GLU A 224 26.39 14.57 10.44
C GLU A 224 26.56 14.76 8.92
N ARG A 225 26.12 15.90 8.39
CA ARG A 225 26.32 16.23 6.98
C ARG A 225 27.79 16.49 6.66
N ASP A 226 28.50 17.24 7.51
CA ASP A 226 29.92 17.51 7.31
C ASP A 226 30.72 16.19 7.35
N ASP A 227 30.41 15.30 8.29
CA ASP A 227 31.03 13.98 8.41
C ASP A 227 30.70 13.08 7.20
N ALA A 228 29.44 13.09 6.75
CA ALA A 228 29.01 12.34 5.57
C ALA A 228 29.65 12.85 4.28
N MET A 229 29.80 14.18 4.11
CA MET A 229 30.51 14.76 2.97
C MET A 229 32.02 14.47 3.02
N ALA A 230 32.62 14.37 4.21
CA ALA A 230 34.03 13.97 4.31
C ALA A 230 34.25 12.48 3.97
N ALA A 231 33.26 11.62 4.22
CA ALA A 231 33.34 10.18 3.97
C ALA A 231 32.89 9.76 2.57
N PHE A 232 31.92 10.47 1.99
CA PHE A 232 31.24 10.12 0.73
C PHE A 232 31.19 11.28 -0.27
N GLY A 233 31.72 12.45 0.06
CA GLY A 233 31.89 13.51 -0.91
C GLY A 233 32.80 12.98 -2.01
N GLU A 234 32.23 12.79 -3.20
CA GLU A 234 33.04 12.71 -4.39
C GLU A 234 33.89 13.99 -4.40
N ASP A 235 35.21 13.84 -4.56
CA ASP A 235 36.10 14.95 -4.83
C ASP A 235 35.60 15.63 -6.13
N GLU A 236 34.67 16.58 -6.03
CA GLU A 236 34.34 17.52 -7.09
C GLU A 236 35.47 18.55 -7.21
N ASP A 237 36.70 18.07 -7.39
CA ASP A 237 37.87 18.85 -7.79
C ASP A 237 38.42 18.21 -9.07
N GLU A 238 37.83 18.53 -10.23
CA GLU A 238 38.53 18.85 -11.51
C GLU A 238 37.58 19.30 -12.63
#